data_AF-A0A643FGG8-F1
#
_entry.id   AF-A0A643FGG8-F1
#
_cell.length_a   1.000
_cell.length_b   1.000
_cell.length_c   1.000
_cell.angle_alpha   90.00
_cell.angle_beta   90.00
_cell.angle_gamma   90.00
#
_symmetry.space_group_name_H-M   'P 1'
#
loop_
_entity.id
_entity.type
_entity.pdbx_description
1 polymer ?
#
loop_
_entity_poly.entity_id
_entity_poly.type
_entity_poly.pdbx_seq_one_letter_code
_entity_poly.pdbx_strand_id
1 'polypeptide(L)'
;MEQPDNIKTVLDAGAAAVQPITSHGGIPYVAVPEGYNIHDLESLLPAPTRKRADVTTTDTDSFIFYTKKHGSLDNATIYADIDAEASRFHLVAVINDHGSDIDAQQWRDHLCQFSPKQALEWKRWLGKNKTNFSQADFATWLEDNLPDIAAVPGMPSGADILQMALGFEANAEKRLRSKINLQNGGVQFEFVEDEERTPGRRCRCSSVSPWACRCSTAAATPTRWKPASSTASARAR
;
A
#
# COMPACT_ATOMS: atom_id res chain seq x y z
N MET A 1 60.01 -25.14 -37.91
CA MET A 1 60.64 -24.31 -36.87
C MET A 1 60.37 -22.88 -37.27
N GLU A 2 59.34 -22.26 -36.71
CA GLU A 2 59.08 -20.83 -36.93
C GLU A 2 60.16 -20.03 -36.21
N GLN A 3 60.80 -19.11 -36.92
CA GLN A 3 61.79 -18.19 -36.37
C GLN A 3 61.07 -17.31 -35.32
N PRO A 4 61.51 -17.26 -34.05
CA PRO A 4 60.91 -16.35 -33.10
C PRO A 4 61.15 -14.92 -33.59
N ASP A 5 60.06 -14.18 -33.75
CA ASP A 5 60.07 -12.80 -34.19
C ASP A 5 60.66 -11.95 -33.06
N ASN A 6 61.96 -11.66 -33.14
CA ASN A 6 62.76 -11.03 -32.08
C ASN A 6 62.19 -9.69 -31.59
N ILE A 7 61.36 -9.02 -32.41
CA ILE A 7 60.70 -7.77 -32.06
C ILE A 7 59.55 -8.02 -31.07
N LYS A 8 58.79 -9.12 -31.24
CA LYS A 8 57.71 -9.48 -30.33
C LYS A 8 58.25 -9.90 -28.96
N THR A 9 59.32 -10.67 -28.94
CA THR A 9 59.95 -11.09 -27.67
C THR A 9 60.52 -9.91 -26.87
N VAL A 10 61.07 -8.88 -27.54
CA VAL A 10 61.51 -7.65 -26.89
C VAL A 10 60.33 -6.81 -26.39
N LEU A 11 59.22 -6.76 -27.14
CA LEU A 11 58.00 -6.07 -26.73
C LEU A 11 57.34 -6.75 -25.52
N ASP A 12 57.24 -8.07 -25.52
CA ASP A 12 56.69 -8.87 -24.42
C ASP A 12 57.55 -8.72 -23.16
N ALA A 13 58.88 -8.73 -23.30
CA ALA A 13 59.80 -8.48 -22.19
C ALA A 13 59.68 -7.05 -21.64
N GLY A 14 59.51 -6.07 -22.52
CA GLY A 14 59.29 -4.67 -22.12
C GLY A 14 57.97 -4.48 -21.38
N ALA A 15 56.91 -5.15 -21.84
CA ALA A 15 55.59 -5.06 -21.22
C ALA A 15 55.49 -5.84 -19.90
N ALA A 16 56.19 -6.97 -19.75
CA ALA A 16 56.31 -7.69 -18.49
C ALA A 16 57.09 -6.90 -17.41
N ALA A 17 57.96 -5.97 -17.82
CA ALA A 17 58.74 -5.13 -16.92
C ALA A 17 58.04 -3.82 -16.53
N VAL A 18 56.84 -3.54 -17.04
CA VAL A 18 56.09 -2.31 -16.74
C VAL A 18 55.68 -2.31 -15.26
N GLN A 19 56.18 -1.32 -14.53
CA GLN A 19 55.70 -1.03 -13.18
C GLN A 19 54.30 -0.40 -13.26
N PRO A 20 53.39 -0.71 -12.32
CA PRO A 20 52.07 -0.10 -12.28
C PRO A 20 52.20 1.42 -12.19
N ILE A 21 51.59 2.12 -13.14
CA ILE A 21 51.58 3.58 -13.16
C ILE A 21 50.54 4.02 -12.12
N THR A 22 51.01 4.68 -11.07
CA THR A 22 50.15 5.30 -10.07
C THR A 22 49.92 6.76 -10.47
N SER A 23 48.73 7.05 -10.99
CA SER A 23 48.26 8.44 -11.06
C SER A 23 47.95 8.92 -9.63
N HIS A 24 48.24 10.17 -9.31
CA HIS A 24 48.11 10.74 -7.96
C HIS A 24 46.65 10.61 -7.47
N GLY A 25 46.37 9.60 -6.63
CA GLY A 25 45.02 9.30 -6.13
C GLY A 25 44.11 8.49 -7.06
N GLY A 26 44.63 7.99 -8.19
CA GLY A 26 43.88 7.19 -9.17
C GLY A 26 44.02 5.67 -8.97
N ILE A 27 43.23 4.91 -9.72
CA ILE A 27 43.33 3.44 -9.78
C ILE A 27 44.66 3.07 -10.47
N PRO A 28 45.52 2.26 -9.85
CA PRO A 28 46.72 1.76 -10.53
C PRO A 28 46.31 0.87 -11.70
N TYR A 29 46.91 1.10 -12.86
CA TYR A 29 46.68 0.29 -14.06
C TYR A 29 48.00 -0.18 -14.65
N VAL A 30 47.96 -1.35 -15.29
CA VAL A 30 49.06 -1.90 -16.08
C VAL A 30 48.53 -2.20 -17.47
N ALA A 31 49.30 -1.82 -18.49
CA ALA A 31 49.04 -2.21 -19.87
C ALA A 31 49.64 -3.59 -20.11
N VAL A 32 48.78 -4.58 -20.36
CA VAL A 32 49.20 -5.97 -20.63
C VAL A 32 49.54 -6.11 -22.13
N PRO A 33 50.64 -6.78 -22.50
CA PRO A 33 51.10 -6.89 -23.89
C PRO A 33 50.12 -7.61 -24.83
N GLU A 34 49.24 -8.48 -24.32
CA GLU A 34 48.18 -9.09 -25.10
C GLU A 34 47.13 -8.04 -25.50
N GLY A 35 47.34 -7.40 -26.65
CA GLY A 35 46.40 -6.44 -27.25
C GLY A 35 46.42 -5.04 -26.63
N TYR A 36 47.42 -4.69 -25.82
CA TYR A 36 47.52 -3.40 -25.11
C TYR A 36 46.26 -3.06 -24.29
N ASN A 37 45.68 -4.07 -23.64
CA ASN A 37 44.53 -3.88 -22.77
C ASN A 37 44.98 -3.28 -21.44
N ILE A 38 44.27 -2.23 -21.01
CA ILE A 38 44.46 -1.59 -19.71
C ILE A 38 43.67 -2.41 -18.69
N HIS A 39 44.36 -2.96 -17.70
CA HIS A 39 43.72 -3.66 -16.59
C HIS A 39 43.84 -2.86 -15.31
N ASP A 40 42.68 -2.62 -14.68
CA ASP A 40 42.60 -2.01 -13.36
C ASP A 40 43.10 -2.97 -12.28
N LEU A 41 44.01 -2.51 -11.43
CA LEU A 41 44.56 -3.30 -10.33
C LEU A 41 43.88 -3.00 -8.99
N GLU A 42 42.72 -2.34 -8.99
CA GLU A 42 42.00 -1.96 -7.77
C GLU A 42 41.63 -3.17 -6.91
N SER A 43 41.35 -4.32 -7.54
CA SER A 43 41.01 -5.58 -6.85
C SER A 43 42.14 -6.17 -6.01
N LEU A 44 43.39 -5.81 -6.32
CA LEU A 44 44.58 -6.26 -5.60
C LEU A 44 44.95 -5.32 -4.45
N LEU A 45 44.29 -4.18 -4.32
CA LEU A 45 44.51 -3.25 -3.23
C LEU A 45 43.82 -3.75 -1.95
N PRO A 46 44.41 -3.49 -0.76
CA PRO A 46 43.81 -3.86 0.51
C PRO A 46 42.49 -3.12 0.79
N ALA A 47 42.29 -1.96 0.16
CA ALA A 47 41.06 -1.19 0.23
C ALA A 47 40.77 -0.55 -1.14
N PRO A 48 39.49 -0.41 -1.52
CA PRO A 48 39.14 0.27 -2.77
C PRO A 48 39.54 1.75 -2.69
N THR A 49 39.93 2.32 -3.83
CA THR A 49 40.37 3.72 -3.91
C THR A 49 39.21 4.68 -3.65
N ARG A 50 37.99 4.28 -4.02
CA ARG A 50 36.75 5.01 -3.78
C ARG A 50 35.68 4.11 -3.17
N LYS A 51 34.89 4.68 -2.24
CA LYS A 51 33.72 3.99 -1.67
C LYS A 51 32.66 3.77 -2.75
N ARG A 52 32.25 2.51 -2.91
CA ARG A 52 31.15 2.06 -3.78
C ARG A 52 30.29 1.12 -2.98
N ALA A 53 28.99 1.35 -2.96
CA ALA A 53 28.05 0.46 -2.30
C ALA A 53 26.66 0.65 -2.88
N ASP A 54 25.91 -0.45 -2.96
CA ASP A 54 24.48 -0.46 -3.23
C ASP A 54 23.81 -1.16 -2.04
N VAL A 55 23.20 -0.37 -1.15
CA VAL A 55 22.61 -0.85 0.10
C VAL A 55 21.11 -0.67 0.05
N THR A 56 20.35 -1.75 0.22
CA THR A 56 18.89 -1.69 0.36
C THR A 56 18.49 -1.75 1.83
N THR A 57 17.77 -0.74 2.32
CA THR A 57 17.20 -0.70 3.66
C THR A 57 15.67 -0.82 3.61
N THR A 58 15.11 -1.51 4.60
CA THR A 58 13.65 -1.64 4.78
C THR A 58 13.11 -0.71 5.85
N ASP A 59 13.97 -0.26 6.75
CA ASP A 59 13.64 0.54 7.93
C ASP A 59 14.10 2.00 7.75
N THR A 60 13.27 2.92 8.20
CA THR A 60 13.45 4.36 8.03
C THR A 60 14.63 4.85 8.86
N ASP A 61 14.78 4.38 10.10
CA ASP A 61 15.86 4.78 10.99
C ASP A 61 17.21 4.31 10.42
N SER A 62 17.25 3.08 9.91
CA SER A 62 18.41 2.52 9.22
C SER A 62 18.80 3.32 7.97
N PHE A 63 17.82 3.76 7.16
CA PHE A 63 18.04 4.60 5.99
C PHE A 63 18.63 5.98 6.35
N ILE A 64 18.05 6.63 7.36
CA ILE A 64 18.51 7.93 7.87
C ILE A 64 19.92 7.80 8.44
N PHE A 65 20.17 6.76 9.24
CA PHE A 65 21.48 6.50 9.83
C PHE A 65 22.54 6.30 8.76
N TYR A 66 22.26 5.47 7.75
CA TYR A 66 23.21 5.21 6.66
C TYR A 66 23.50 6.47 5.85
N THR A 67 22.47 7.23 5.49
CA THR A 67 22.60 8.48 4.73
C THR A 67 23.38 9.53 5.52
N LYS A 68 23.16 9.66 6.82
CA LYS A 68 23.94 10.57 7.69
C LYS A 68 25.38 10.12 7.89
N LYS A 69 25.64 8.82 7.97
CA LYS A 69 26.97 8.26 8.20
C LYS A 69 27.90 8.46 6.98
N HIS A 70 27.33 8.41 5.78
CA HIS A 70 28.10 8.42 4.53
C HIS A 70 27.90 9.67 3.68
N GLY A 71 26.83 10.43 3.90
CA GLY A 71 26.50 11.65 3.16
C GLY A 71 27.29 12.88 3.62
N SER A 72 27.51 13.78 2.68
CA SER A 72 27.92 15.17 2.90
C SER A 72 26.81 16.10 2.40
N LEU A 73 26.68 17.30 2.97
CA LEU A 73 25.56 18.20 2.69
C LEU A 73 25.45 18.57 1.19
N ASP A 74 26.58 18.70 0.51
CA ASP A 74 26.64 19.23 -0.86
C ASP A 74 26.65 18.15 -1.95
N ASN A 75 26.97 16.90 -1.57
CA ASN A 75 27.19 15.79 -2.52
C ASN A 75 26.12 14.70 -2.43
N ALA A 76 25.24 14.74 -1.42
CA ALA A 76 24.23 13.72 -1.20
C ALA A 76 22.84 14.26 -1.53
N THR A 77 22.18 13.61 -2.49
CA THR A 77 20.81 13.95 -2.90
C THR A 77 19.90 12.75 -2.68
N ILE A 78 18.71 13.01 -2.13
CA ILE A 78 17.68 12.00 -1.95
C ILE A 78 16.61 12.21 -3.01
N TYR A 79 16.45 11.22 -3.88
CA TYR A 79 15.38 11.16 -4.86
C TYR A 79 14.21 10.38 -4.27
N ALA A 80 13.02 10.95 -4.36
CA ALA A 80 11.79 10.35 -3.86
C ALA A 80 10.84 10.06 -5.03
N ASP A 81 10.62 8.79 -5.32
CA ASP A 81 9.57 8.32 -6.23
C ASP A 81 8.39 7.84 -5.38
N ILE A 82 7.39 8.72 -5.26
CA ILE A 82 6.20 8.49 -4.45
C ILE A 82 4.98 8.55 -5.38
N ASP A 83 4.37 7.40 -5.59
CA ASP A 83 3.09 7.27 -6.29
C ASP A 83 2.06 6.69 -5.33
N ALA A 84 1.10 7.53 -4.94
CA ALA A 84 0.04 7.18 -4.01
C ALA A 84 -0.98 6.20 -4.63
N GLU A 85 -1.21 6.27 -5.94
CA GLU A 85 -2.18 5.40 -6.62
C GLU A 85 -1.61 4.01 -6.83
N ALA A 86 -0.35 3.92 -7.29
CA ALA A 86 0.33 2.65 -7.49
C ALA A 86 0.91 2.06 -6.18
N SER A 87 0.74 2.73 -5.03
CA SER A 87 1.37 2.36 -3.76
C SER A 87 2.88 2.15 -3.87
N ARG A 88 3.55 2.93 -4.72
CA ARG A 88 5.00 2.88 -4.88
C ARG A 88 5.64 3.89 -3.94
N PHE A 89 6.49 3.37 -3.06
CA PHE A 89 7.31 4.17 -2.16
C PHE A 89 8.76 3.74 -2.32
N HIS A 90 9.51 4.46 -3.16
CA HIS A 90 10.91 4.18 -3.42
C HIS A 90 11.72 5.46 -3.20
N LEU A 91 12.61 5.43 -2.19
CA LEU A 91 13.55 6.52 -1.99
C LEU A 91 14.95 6.03 -2.35
N VAL A 92 15.69 6.84 -3.09
CA VAL A 92 17.08 6.55 -3.45
C VAL A 92 17.94 7.70 -2.95
N ALA A 93 18.76 7.44 -1.94
CA ALA A 93 19.82 8.36 -1.54
C ALA A 93 21.06 8.06 -2.37
N VAL A 94 21.43 9.02 -3.22
CA VAL A 94 22.69 9.03 -3.96
C VAL A 94 23.68 9.82 -3.13
N ILE A 95 24.69 9.16 -2.56
CA ILE A 95 25.65 9.77 -1.61
C ILE A 95 26.74 10.57 -2.32
N ASN A 96 27.04 10.20 -3.58
CA ASN A 96 28.01 10.84 -4.45
C ASN A 96 27.33 11.37 -5.71
N ASP A 97 26.30 12.20 -5.50
CA ASP A 97 25.61 12.90 -6.56
C ASP A 97 26.44 14.06 -7.10
N HIS A 98 26.03 14.60 -8.25
CA HIS A 98 26.68 15.79 -8.79
C HIS A 98 26.36 17.01 -7.91
N GLY A 99 27.40 17.67 -7.40
CA GLY A 99 27.24 18.98 -6.76
C GLY A 99 26.87 20.06 -7.78
N SER A 100 26.44 21.23 -7.28
CA SER A 100 26.08 22.39 -8.12
C SER A 100 27.28 23.04 -8.82
N ASP A 101 28.48 22.81 -8.32
CA ASP A 101 29.72 23.37 -8.87
C ASP A 101 30.33 22.47 -9.95
N ILE A 102 31.02 23.10 -10.92
CA ILE A 102 31.67 22.44 -12.07
C ILE A 102 32.77 21.45 -11.69
N ASP A 103 33.33 21.59 -10.49
CA ASP A 103 34.38 20.70 -9.97
C ASP A 103 33.82 19.64 -9.00
N ALA A 104 32.49 19.64 -8.75
CA ALA A 104 31.82 18.76 -7.80
C ALA A 104 31.08 17.58 -8.47
N GLN A 105 31.31 17.32 -9.77
CA GLN A 105 30.73 16.16 -10.45
C GLN A 105 31.28 14.85 -9.87
N GLN A 106 30.39 14.01 -9.36
CA GLN A 106 30.69 12.66 -8.85
C GLN A 106 30.02 11.56 -9.68
N TRP A 107 30.38 10.30 -9.45
CA TRP A 107 30.02 9.18 -10.33
C TRP A 107 28.71 8.47 -9.97
N ARG A 108 27.99 8.89 -8.92
CA ARG A 108 26.69 8.32 -8.48
C ARG A 108 26.68 6.83 -8.11
N ASP A 109 27.84 6.17 -8.01
CA ASP A 109 27.91 4.73 -7.67
C ASP A 109 27.76 4.35 -6.18
N HIS A 110 27.50 5.30 -5.28
CA HIS A 110 27.22 5.01 -3.87
C HIS A 110 25.75 5.31 -3.57
N LEU A 111 24.97 4.24 -3.56
CA LEU A 111 23.52 4.27 -3.49
C LEU A 111 23.03 3.62 -2.20
N CYS A 112 22.01 4.24 -1.59
CA CYS A 112 21.20 3.65 -0.55
C CYS A 112 19.74 3.69 -1.00
N GLN A 113 19.15 2.52 -1.18
CA GLN A 113 17.77 2.36 -1.64
C GLN A 113 16.88 2.04 -0.44
N PHE A 114 15.84 2.84 -0.22
CA PHE A 114 14.79 2.55 0.74
C PHE A 114 13.63 1.84 0.05
N SER A 115 13.38 0.61 0.47
CA SER A 115 12.28 -0.22 -0.02
C SER A 115 11.57 -0.86 1.17
N PRO A 116 10.58 -0.16 1.78
CA PRO A 116 9.84 -0.71 2.91
C PRO A 116 9.06 -1.93 2.46
N LYS A 117 9.18 -3.03 3.23
CA LYS A 117 8.37 -4.22 2.98
C LYS A 117 6.97 -3.98 3.53
N GLN A 118 5.97 -4.09 2.67
CA GLN A 118 4.58 -4.11 3.11
C GLN A 118 4.35 -5.26 4.10
N ALA A 119 3.48 -5.00 5.08
CA ALA A 119 3.00 -5.99 6.04
C ALA A 119 2.43 -7.22 5.32
N LEU A 120 2.63 -8.40 5.91
CA LEU A 120 2.25 -9.65 5.28
C LEU A 120 0.72 -9.78 5.21
N GLU A 121 0.06 -9.33 6.26
CA GLU A 121 -1.37 -9.12 6.39
C GLU A 121 -1.88 -8.26 5.23
N TRP A 122 -1.32 -7.06 5.06
CA TRP A 122 -1.71 -6.14 3.98
C TRP A 122 -1.61 -6.78 2.59
N LYS A 123 -0.56 -7.56 2.32
CA LYS A 123 -0.42 -8.28 1.06
C LYS A 123 -1.49 -9.35 0.85
N ARG A 124 -1.91 -10.06 1.91
CA ARG A 124 -3.01 -11.05 1.85
C ARG A 124 -4.33 -10.38 1.51
N TRP A 125 -4.65 -9.27 2.18
CA TRP A 125 -5.85 -8.48 1.91
C TRP A 125 -5.86 -7.90 0.50
N LEU A 126 -4.75 -7.31 0.05
CA LEU A 126 -4.64 -6.76 -1.29
C LEU A 126 -4.73 -7.84 -2.38
N GLY A 127 -4.14 -9.01 -2.15
CA GLY A 127 -4.19 -10.14 -3.10
C GLY A 127 -5.58 -10.74 -3.30
N LYS A 128 -6.50 -10.53 -2.35
CA LYS A 128 -7.91 -10.94 -2.44
C LYS A 128 -8.86 -9.78 -2.73
N ASN A 129 -8.33 -8.60 -3.01
CA ASN A 129 -9.15 -7.44 -3.38
C ASN A 129 -9.79 -7.69 -4.76
N LYS A 130 -11.09 -7.39 -4.87
CA LYS A 130 -11.91 -7.58 -6.09
C LYS A 130 -12.01 -9.03 -6.60
N THR A 131 -11.70 -10.03 -5.76
CA THR A 131 -11.92 -11.43 -6.11
C THR A 131 -13.26 -11.93 -5.59
N ASN A 132 -14.03 -12.61 -6.44
CA ASN A 132 -15.26 -13.28 -6.03
C ASN A 132 -14.92 -14.52 -5.20
N PHE A 133 -15.66 -14.71 -4.10
CA PHE A 133 -15.57 -15.89 -3.25
C PHE A 133 -16.91 -16.61 -3.19
N SER A 134 -16.87 -17.93 -2.98
CA SER A 134 -18.04 -18.62 -2.46
C SER A 134 -18.21 -18.27 -0.97
N GLN A 135 -19.41 -18.44 -0.43
CA GLN A 135 -19.68 -18.12 0.97
C GLN A 135 -18.77 -18.93 1.93
N ALA A 136 -18.57 -20.21 1.65
CA ALA A 136 -17.69 -21.07 2.43
C ALA A 136 -16.23 -20.61 2.36
N ASP A 137 -15.72 -20.31 1.15
CA ASP A 137 -14.34 -19.85 0.97
C ASP A 137 -14.11 -18.49 1.64
N PHE A 138 -15.10 -17.59 1.58
CA PHE A 138 -15.02 -16.29 2.24
C PHE A 138 -15.00 -16.43 3.75
N ALA A 139 -15.83 -17.30 4.32
CA ALA A 139 -15.86 -17.55 5.76
C ALA A 139 -14.52 -18.11 6.26
N THR A 140 -13.99 -19.15 5.60
CA THR A 140 -12.67 -19.71 5.94
C THR A 140 -11.55 -18.68 5.81
N TRP A 141 -11.56 -17.88 4.73
CA TRP A 141 -10.57 -16.83 4.56
C TRP A 141 -10.66 -15.74 5.65
N LEU A 142 -11.87 -15.39 6.07
CA LEU A 142 -12.08 -14.40 7.13
C LEU A 142 -11.63 -14.93 8.50
N GLU A 143 -11.84 -16.22 8.79
CA GLU A 143 -11.33 -16.89 9.99
C GLU A 143 -9.81 -16.79 10.10
N ASP A 144 -9.10 -17.03 8.99
CA ASP A 144 -7.63 -16.97 8.93
C ASP A 144 -7.07 -15.55 9.16
N ASN A 145 -7.85 -14.50 8.85
CA ASN A 145 -7.44 -13.09 8.94
C ASN A 145 -8.23 -12.31 10.01
N LEU A 146 -8.95 -13.00 10.90
CA LEU A 146 -9.70 -12.41 12.00
C LEU A 146 -8.84 -11.51 12.93
N PRO A 147 -7.57 -11.86 13.24
CA PRO A 147 -6.70 -11.03 14.08
C PRO A 147 -6.38 -9.66 13.48
N ASP A 148 -6.49 -9.50 12.16
CA ASP A 148 -6.17 -8.26 11.46
C ASP A 148 -7.29 -7.21 11.58
N ILE A 149 -8.49 -7.63 12.01
CA ILE A 149 -9.67 -6.76 12.10
C ILE A 149 -9.68 -6.06 13.46
N ALA A 150 -9.39 -4.75 13.45
CA ALA A 150 -9.39 -3.93 14.65
C ALA A 150 -10.82 -3.78 15.24
N ALA A 151 -10.97 -4.11 16.52
CA ALA A 151 -12.20 -3.85 17.27
C ALA A 151 -12.25 -2.39 17.74
N VAL A 152 -12.84 -1.52 16.91
CA VAL A 152 -13.02 -0.08 17.22
C VAL A 152 -14.43 0.16 17.75
N PRO A 153 -14.62 0.98 18.80
CA PRO A 153 -15.95 1.32 19.30
C PRO A 153 -16.85 1.89 18.20
N GLY A 154 -18.02 1.28 17.98
CA GLY A 154 -18.97 1.70 16.94
C GLY A 154 -18.80 0.99 15.59
N MET A 155 -17.82 0.10 15.45
CA MET A 155 -17.68 -0.80 14.30
C MET A 155 -17.94 -2.26 14.71
N PRO A 156 -18.43 -3.13 13.80
CA PRO A 156 -18.59 -4.55 14.10
C PRO A 156 -17.24 -5.20 14.39
N SER A 157 -17.22 -6.14 15.35
CA SER A 157 -16.03 -6.93 15.61
C SER A 157 -15.81 -7.95 14.49
N GLY A 158 -14.59 -8.50 14.36
CA GLY A 158 -14.32 -9.56 13.38
C GLY A 158 -15.28 -10.75 13.50
N ALA A 159 -15.66 -11.11 14.74
CA ALA A 159 -16.62 -12.18 15.00
C ALA A 159 -18.03 -11.85 14.47
N ASP A 160 -18.48 -10.60 14.60
CA ASP A 160 -19.77 -10.16 14.07
C ASP A 160 -19.80 -10.23 12.55
N ILE A 161 -18.68 -9.86 11.90
CA ILE A 161 -18.53 -9.94 10.44
C ILE A 161 -18.55 -11.41 9.98
N LEU A 162 -17.91 -12.32 10.72
CA LEU A 162 -17.94 -13.75 10.41
C LEU A 162 -19.34 -14.33 10.53
N GLN A 163 -20.09 -13.98 11.58
CA GLN A 163 -21.50 -14.39 11.72
C GLN A 163 -22.36 -13.85 10.59
N MET A 164 -22.13 -12.60 10.16
CA MET A 164 -22.81 -12.01 9.02
C MET A 164 -22.47 -12.74 7.71
N ALA A 165 -21.21 -13.15 7.51
CA ALA A 165 -20.78 -13.90 6.33
C ALA A 165 -21.46 -15.27 6.25
N LEU A 166 -21.54 -15.99 7.37
CA LEU A 166 -22.18 -17.30 7.46
C LEU A 166 -23.71 -17.22 7.33
N GLY A 167 -24.32 -16.20 7.92
CA GLY A 167 -25.78 -16.00 7.90
C GLY A 167 -26.30 -15.24 6.69
N PHE A 168 -25.48 -14.99 5.67
CA PHE A 168 -25.91 -14.27 4.47
C PHE A 168 -26.81 -15.18 3.61
N GLU A 169 -28.12 -15.04 3.81
CA GLU A 169 -29.15 -15.69 3.01
C GLU A 169 -29.90 -14.63 2.17
N ALA A 170 -29.81 -14.74 0.85
CA ALA A 170 -30.61 -13.94 -0.06
C ALA A 170 -31.89 -14.70 -0.41
N ASN A 171 -32.99 -14.39 0.28
CA ASN A 171 -34.31 -14.94 -0.04
C ASN A 171 -34.91 -14.16 -1.22
N ALA A 172 -35.04 -14.80 -2.38
CA ALA A 172 -35.74 -14.26 -3.54
C ALA A 172 -36.96 -15.14 -3.87
N GLU A 173 -38.14 -14.76 -3.38
CA GLU A 173 -39.37 -15.49 -3.69
C GLU A 173 -39.92 -15.01 -5.05
N LYS A 174 -39.80 -15.86 -6.08
CA LYS A 174 -40.33 -15.58 -7.42
C LYS A 174 -41.63 -16.35 -7.63
N ARG A 175 -42.74 -15.64 -7.83
CA ARG A 175 -44.06 -16.25 -8.12
C ARG A 175 -44.50 -15.93 -9.55
N LEU A 176 -44.61 -16.96 -10.38
CA LEU A 176 -45.16 -16.86 -11.73
C LEU A 176 -46.62 -17.35 -11.72
N ARG A 177 -47.57 -16.46 -12.02
CA ARG A 177 -48.98 -16.84 -12.20
C ARG A 177 -49.35 -16.71 -13.68
N SER A 178 -49.79 -17.82 -14.27
CA SER A 178 -50.43 -17.82 -15.59
C SER A 178 -51.93 -17.99 -15.41
N LYS A 179 -52.70 -17.03 -15.92
CA LYS A 179 -54.17 -17.12 -15.95
C LYS A 179 -54.62 -17.14 -17.40
N ILE A 180 -55.33 -18.21 -17.76
CA ILE A 180 -55.85 -18.41 -19.11
C ILE A 180 -57.35 -18.13 -19.05
N ASN A 181 -57.82 -17.13 -19.81
CA ASN A 181 -59.24 -16.81 -19.92
C ASN A 181 -59.82 -17.52 -21.15
N LEU A 182 -60.57 -18.61 -20.93
CA LEU A 182 -61.08 -19.48 -22.01
C LEU A 182 -62.01 -18.78 -23.00
N GLN A 183 -62.66 -17.69 -22.61
CA GLN A 183 -63.63 -16.98 -23.48
C GLN A 183 -62.97 -16.00 -24.46
N ASN A 184 -61.71 -15.61 -24.21
CA ASN A 184 -61.07 -14.49 -24.88
C ASN A 184 -59.72 -14.88 -25.51
N GLY A 185 -59.24 -16.11 -25.27
CA GLY A 185 -57.96 -16.61 -25.78
C GLY A 185 -56.72 -15.86 -25.27
N GLY A 186 -56.89 -14.82 -24.47
CA GLY A 186 -55.82 -14.01 -23.92
C GLY A 186 -55.13 -14.73 -22.76
N VAL A 187 -53.80 -14.85 -22.85
CA VAL A 187 -52.95 -15.33 -21.77
C VAL A 187 -52.40 -14.12 -21.03
N GLN A 188 -52.67 -14.03 -19.73
CA GLN A 188 -52.09 -13.00 -18.87
C GLN A 188 -51.00 -13.62 -18.00
N PHE A 189 -49.79 -13.08 -18.13
CA PHE A 189 -48.65 -13.40 -17.29
C PHE A 189 -48.50 -12.30 -16.24
N GLU A 190 -48.52 -12.70 -14.98
CA GLU A 190 -48.19 -11.81 -13.86
C GLU A 190 -46.90 -12.30 -13.24
N PHE A 191 -45.87 -11.46 -13.35
CA PHE A 191 -44.55 -11.68 -12.76
C PHE A 191 -44.44 -10.80 -11.53
N VAL A 192 -44.51 -11.43 -10.35
CA VAL A 192 -44.35 -10.74 -9.08
C VAL A 192 -42.95 -11.09 -8.55
N GLU A 193 -42.04 -10.13 -8.66
CA GLU A 193 -40.79 -10.13 -7.91
C GLU A 193 -41.02 -9.37 -6.61
N ASP A 194 -41.33 -10.12 -5.55
CA ASP A 194 -41.36 -9.58 -4.20
C ASP A 194 -39.92 -9.64 -3.65
N GLU A 195 -39.17 -8.55 -3.80
CA GLU A 195 -37.97 -8.33 -2.97
C GLU A 195 -38.47 -8.03 -1.55
N GLU A 196 -38.54 -9.06 -0.71
CA GLU A 196 -38.98 -8.93 0.68
C GLU A 196 -37.93 -8.16 1.49
N ARG A 197 -37.98 -6.83 1.40
CA ARG A 197 -37.26 -5.92 2.29
C ARG A 197 -37.86 -6.07 3.67
N THR A 198 -37.22 -6.87 4.51
CA THR A 198 -37.63 -7.17 5.90
C THR A 198 -38.04 -5.89 6.64
N PRO A 199 -39.30 -5.75 7.11
CA PRO A 199 -39.76 -4.53 7.75
C PRO A 199 -39.42 -4.58 9.24
N GLY A 200 -38.19 -4.19 9.59
CA GLY A 200 -37.85 -3.80 10.95
C GLY A 200 -38.64 -2.55 11.37
N ARG A 201 -39.53 -2.70 12.35
CA ARG A 201 -40.31 -1.66 13.06
C ARG A 201 -41.16 -0.74 12.15
N ARG A 202 -42.44 -1.12 12.03
CA ARG A 202 -43.48 -0.29 11.41
C ARG A 202 -43.81 0.92 12.29
N CYS A 203 -43.30 2.11 11.93
CA CYS A 203 -43.95 3.37 12.28
C CYS A 203 -45.14 3.56 11.33
N ARG A 204 -46.36 3.53 11.87
CA ARG A 204 -47.58 3.80 11.11
C ARG A 204 -47.86 5.30 11.18
N CYS A 205 -47.69 6.02 10.06
CA CYS A 205 -48.25 7.37 9.92
C CYS A 205 -49.62 7.22 9.24
N SER A 206 -50.71 7.46 9.97
CA SER A 206 -52.06 7.50 9.39
C SER A 206 -52.24 8.80 8.63
N SER A 207 -52.51 8.70 7.33
CA SER A 207 -52.76 9.83 6.43
C SER A 207 -54.13 10.45 6.69
N VAL A 208 -54.24 11.33 7.70
CA VAL A 208 -55.29 12.34 7.74
C VAL A 208 -54.70 13.64 8.30
N SER A 209 -54.21 14.49 7.39
CA SER A 209 -53.73 15.88 7.56
C SER A 209 -52.20 16.09 7.68
N PRO A 210 -51.62 17.13 7.04
CA PRO A 210 -50.16 17.27 6.90
C PRO A 210 -49.43 17.70 8.17
N TRP A 211 -50.12 18.24 9.19
CA TRP A 211 -49.49 18.83 10.37
C TRP A 211 -50.06 18.23 11.66
N ALA A 212 -49.69 16.98 12.00
CA ALA A 212 -49.68 16.46 13.37
C ALA A 212 -49.06 15.05 13.44
N CYS A 213 -47.80 14.94 13.86
CA CYS A 213 -47.27 13.67 14.37
C CYS A 213 -47.59 13.57 15.86
N ARG A 214 -48.43 12.61 16.26
CA ARG A 214 -48.63 12.28 17.67
C ARG A 214 -48.29 10.79 17.89
N CYS A 215 -47.24 10.52 18.65
CA CYS A 215 -46.96 9.19 19.19
C CYS A 215 -48.00 8.88 20.28
N SER A 216 -48.84 7.87 20.08
CA SER A 216 -49.71 7.35 21.14
C SER A 216 -49.01 6.21 21.88
N THR A 217 -48.49 6.51 23.08
CA THR A 217 -48.14 5.49 24.07
C THR A 217 -49.43 4.99 24.72
N ALA A 218 -49.65 3.67 24.72
CA ALA A 218 -50.78 3.05 25.41
C ALA A 218 -50.68 3.26 26.93
N ALA A 219 -51.85 3.40 27.55
CA ALA A 219 -52.12 3.89 28.88
C ALA A 219 -51.42 3.13 30.04
N ALA A 220 -50.89 3.91 31.00
CA ALA A 220 -50.89 3.56 32.41
C ALA A 220 -51.65 4.68 33.16
N THR A 221 -52.50 4.24 34.10
CA THR A 221 -53.54 4.91 34.90
C THR A 221 -53.20 6.33 35.44
N PRO A 222 -54.14 7.30 35.46
CA PRO A 222 -53.84 8.65 35.94
C PRO A 222 -54.02 8.78 37.47
N THR A 223 -52.93 9.06 38.18
CA THR A 223 -52.97 9.63 39.54
C THR A 223 -52.95 11.15 39.46
N ARG A 224 -54.01 11.75 40.02
CA ARG A 224 -54.35 13.17 40.15
C ARG A 224 -53.32 13.99 40.93
N TRP A 225 -52.73 15.04 40.35
CA TRP A 225 -52.16 16.19 41.08
C TRP A 225 -52.36 17.50 40.29
N LYS A 226 -52.87 18.56 40.93
CA LYS A 226 -53.16 19.90 40.35
C LYS A 226 -51.90 20.78 40.30
N PRO A 227 -51.76 21.69 39.32
CA PRO A 227 -50.72 22.74 39.35
C PRO A 227 -51.19 23.99 40.10
N ALA A 228 -50.33 24.55 40.94
CA ALA A 228 -50.46 25.90 41.50
C ALA A 228 -49.82 26.91 40.55
N SER A 229 -50.57 27.94 40.18
CA SER A 229 -50.09 29.14 39.50
C SER A 229 -49.54 30.14 40.52
N SER A 230 -48.37 30.72 40.26
CA SER A 230 -48.10 32.08 40.73
C SER A 230 -47.27 32.86 39.72
N THR A 231 -47.74 34.08 39.53
CA THR A 231 -47.33 35.10 38.58
C THR A 231 -46.27 36.00 39.22
N ALA A 232 -45.50 36.66 38.34
CA ALA A 232 -45.13 38.07 38.42
C ALA A 232 -43.72 38.48 38.92
N SER A 233 -43.12 39.30 38.05
CA SER A 233 -42.55 40.63 38.35
C SER A 233 -41.04 40.76 38.63
N ALA A 234 -40.36 41.26 37.60
CA ALA A 234 -39.48 42.43 37.58
C ALA A 234 -38.65 42.81 38.82
N ARG A 235 -37.33 42.98 38.61
CA ARG A 235 -36.69 44.28 38.88
C ARG A 235 -35.32 44.42 38.21
N ALA A 236 -35.09 45.63 37.71
CA ALA A 236 -33.81 46.17 37.29
C ALA A 236 -32.90 46.46 38.49
N ARG A 237 -31.61 46.21 38.31
CA ARG A 237 -30.49 47.16 38.51
C ARG A 237 -29.22 46.55 37.94
#